data_AF-A0A392QQ30-F1
#
_entry.id   AF-A0A392QQ30-F1
#
_cell.length_a   1.000
_cell.length_b   1.000
_cell.length_c   1.000
_cell.angle_alpha   90.00
_cell.angle_beta   90.00
_cell.angle_gamma   90.00
#
_symmetry.space_group_name_H-M   'P 1'
#
loop_
_entity.id
_entity.type
_entity.pdbx_description
1 polymer ?
#
loop_
_entity_poly.entity_id
_entity_poly.type
_entity_poly.pdbx_seq_one_letter_code
_entity_poly.pdbx_strand_id
1 'polypeptide(L)' 'EFSIDIVPGTSPISMAPYRMSAAELEKLKKQLEELLEKRFMRPSISPWGAPVLLVKKNDSSMRMCIDYRQLNKAINDA' A
#
# COMPACT_ATOMS: atom_id res chain seq x y z
N GLU A 1 16.13 12.54 4.74
CA GLU A 1 15.40 11.35 5.21
C GLU A 1 13.98 11.78 5.55
N PHE A 2 12.97 10.97 5.26
CA PHE A 2 11.56 11.29 5.53
C PHE A 2 11.03 10.31 6.59
N SER A 3 10.48 10.85 7.67
CA SER A 3 9.98 10.10 8.83
C SER A 3 8.47 10.30 8.99
N ILE A 4 7.80 9.29 9.52
CA ILE A 4 6.37 9.33 9.86
C ILE A 4 6.25 9.12 11.36
N ASP A 5 5.85 10.16 12.08
CA ASP A 5 5.68 10.11 13.53
C ASP A 5 4.28 9.59 13.86
N ILE A 6 4.21 8.52 14.64
CA ILE A 6 2.94 7.90 15.07
C ILE A 6 2.65 8.19 16.53
N VAL A 7 1.37 8.21 16.90
CA VAL A 7 0.93 8.38 18.29
C VAL A 7 1.62 7.35 19.19
N PRO A 8 2.30 7.77 20.28
CA PRO A 8 2.97 6.85 21.19
C PRO A 8 2.03 5.76 21.73
N GLY A 9 2.49 4.51 21.71
CA GLY A 9 1.68 3.35 22.15
C GLY A 9 0.79 2.75 21.06
N THR A 10 0.79 3.28 19.83
CA THR A 10 0.08 2.67 18.71
C THR A 10 0.64 1.29 18.38
N SER A 11 -0.22 0.28 18.40
CA SER A 11 0.12 -1.08 17.96
C SER A 11 0.16 -1.18 16.43
N PRO A 12 0.95 -2.10 15.85
CA PRO A 12 1.02 -2.28 14.39
C PRO A 12 -0.35 -2.50 13.76
N ILE A 13 -0.65 -1.70 12.72
CA ILE A 13 -1.86 -1.85 11.92
C ILE A 13 -1.57 -2.84 10.80
N SER A 14 -2.28 -3.96 10.79
CA SER A 14 -2.22 -4.97 9.73
C SER A 14 -3.62 -5.30 9.24
N MET A 15 -3.89 -4.94 7.98
CA MET A 15 -5.18 -5.17 7.34
C MET A 15 -5.07 -6.22 6.23
N ALA A 16 -6.10 -7.06 6.13
CA ALA A 16 -6.18 -8.04 5.06
C ALA A 16 -6.32 -7.35 3.68
N PRO A 17 -5.70 -7.88 2.62
CA PRO A 17 -5.91 -7.39 1.26
C PRO A 17 -7.37 -7.49 0.83
N TYR A 18 -7.81 -6.57 -0.03
CA TYR A 18 -9.13 -6.65 -0.64
C TYR A 18 -9.23 -7.84 -1.60
N ARG A 19 -10.45 -8.38 -1.75
CA ARG A 19 -10.72 -9.42 -2.76
C ARG A 19 -10.55 -8.81 -4.15
N MET A 20 -9.87 -9.55 -5.03
CA MET A 20 -9.60 -9.16 -6.41
C MET A 20 -9.96 -10.30 -7.36
N SER A 21 -10.38 -9.95 -8.56
CA SER A 21 -10.48 -10.89 -9.68
C SER A 21 -9.09 -11.34 -10.16
N ALA A 22 -9.04 -12.42 -10.94
CA ALA A 22 -7.79 -12.91 -11.52
C ALA A 22 -7.08 -11.84 -12.38
N ALA A 23 -7.84 -11.09 -13.18
CA ALA A 23 -7.31 -10.05 -14.06
C ALA A 23 -6.76 -8.84 -13.28
N GLU A 24 -7.36 -8.51 -12.14
CA GLU A 24 -6.84 -7.48 -11.23
C GLU A 24 -5.54 -7.93 -10.57
N LEU A 25 -5.49 -9.18 -10.10
CA LEU A 25 -4.30 -9.74 -9.47
C LEU A 25 -3.10 -9.77 -10.42
N GLU A 26 -3.31 -10.10 -11.69
CA GLU A 26 -2.27 -10.08 -12.72
C GLU A 26 -1.70 -8.66 -12.93
N LYS A 27 -2.58 -7.66 -13.06
CA LYS A 27 -2.18 -6.24 -13.17
C LYS A 27 -1.43 -5.75 -11.94
N LEU A 28 -1.86 -6.17 -10.75
CA LEU A 28 -1.21 -5.84 -9.50
C LEU A 28 0.22 -6.40 -9.46
N LYS A 29 0.39 -7.69 -9.79
CA LYS A 29 1.72 -8.34 -9.81
C LYS A 29 2.68 -7.61 -10.75
N LYS A 30 2.24 -7.28 -11.96
CA LYS A 30 3.06 -6.53 -12.92
C LYS A 30 3.51 -5.17 -12.37
N GLN A 31 2.61 -4.42 -11.73
CA GLN A 31 2.99 -3.12 -11.13
C GLN A 31 3.94 -3.29 -9.95
N LEU A 32 3.79 -4.33 -9.13
CA LEU A 32 4.72 -4.63 -8.05
C LEU A 32 6.12 -4.97 -8.56
N GLU A 33 6.22 -5.79 -9.61
CA GLU A 33 7.49 -6.12 -10.27
C GLU A 33 8.20 -4.87 -10.79
N GLU A 34 7.49 -4.01 -11.53
CA GLU A 34 8.05 -2.75 -12.03
C GLU A 34 8.57 -1.83 -10.91
N LEU A 35 7.87 -1.79 -9.76
CA LEU A 35 8.29 -0.99 -8.59
C LEU A 35 9.50 -1.59 -7.86
N LEU A 36 9.59 -2.93 -7.82
CA LEU A 36 10.75 -3.65 -7.29
C LEU A 36 11.98 -3.45 -8.18
N GLU A 37 11.82 -3.53 -9.50
CA GLU A 37 12.89 -3.29 -10.48
C GLU A 37 13.42 -1.85 -10.39
N LYS A 38 12.52 -0.87 -10.27
CA LYS A 38 12.88 0.55 -10.06
C LYS A 38 13.48 0.83 -8.69
N ARG A 39 13.55 -0.16 -7.79
CA ARG A 39 14.04 -0.02 -6.41
C ARG A 39 13.26 0.99 -5.57
N PHE A 40 12.00 1.27 -5.93
CA PHE A 40 11.12 2.15 -5.14
C PHE A 40 10.57 1.44 -3.91
N MET A 41 10.48 0.10 -3.96
CA MET A 41 10.10 -0.73 -2.82
C MET A 41 10.99 -1.96 -2.70
N ARG A 42 10.86 -2.68 -1.58
CA ARG A 42 11.53 -3.95 -1.32
C ARG A 42 10.59 -4.89 -0.56
N PRO A 43 10.80 -6.22 -0.63
CA PRO A 43 10.12 -7.15 0.27
C PRO A 43 10.38 -6.79 1.73
N SER A 44 9.38 -7.00 2.58
CA SER A 44 9.41 -6.62 3.99
C SER A 44 8.73 -7.70 4.85
N ILE A 45 9.22 -7.85 6.08
CA ILE A 45 8.63 -8.68 7.14
C ILE A 45 7.99 -7.81 8.24
N SER A 46 7.56 -6.61 7.87
CA SER A 46 6.96 -5.64 8.79
C SER A 46 5.70 -6.21 9.47
N PRO A 47 5.50 -5.95 10.77
CA PRO A 47 4.22 -6.23 11.42
C PRO A 47 3.10 -5.29 10.95
N TRP A 48 3.43 -4.22 10.21
CA TRP A 48 2.49 -3.29 9.60
C TRP A 48 2.13 -3.71 8.18
N GLY A 49 0.85 -3.62 7.83
CA GLY A 49 0.32 -3.95 6.52
C GLY A 49 -0.90 -3.11 6.16
N ALA A 50 -0.86 -2.49 4.99
CA ALA A 50 -1.98 -1.76 4.39
C ALA A 50 -2.45 -2.47 3.11
N PRO A 51 -3.76 -2.52 2.85
CA PRO A 51 -4.28 -3.20 1.68
C PRO A 51 -4.08 -2.33 0.45
N VAL A 52 -4.00 -3.00 -0.70
CA VAL A 52 -3.87 -2.37 -2.00
C VAL A 52 -5.22 -2.34 -2.70
N LEU A 53 -5.47 -1.23 -3.40
CA LEU A 53 -6.62 -0.99 -4.26
C LEU A 53 -6.16 -0.75 -5.69
N LEU A 54 -6.93 -1.21 -6.67
CA LEU A 54 -6.77 -0.83 -8.06
C LEU A 54 -7.84 0.20 -8.42
N VAL A 55 -7.40 1.32 -8.99
CA VAL A 55 -8.27 2.41 -9.41
C VAL A 55 -8.16 2.60 -10.91
N LYS A 56 -9.29 2.66 -11.60
CA LYS A 56 -9.34 2.98 -13.03
C LYS A 56 -9.07 4.47 -13.23
N LYS A 57 -8.09 4.79 -14.06
CA LYS A 57 -7.81 6.16 -14.53
C LYS A 57 -8.70 6.54 -15.71
N ASN A 58 -8.73 7.84 -16.02
CA ASN A 58 -9.46 8.37 -17.19
C ASN A 58 -8.97 7.77 -18.52
N ASP A 59 -7.68 7.43 -18.62
CA ASP A 59 -7.08 6.75 -19.78
C ASP A 59 -7.40 5.24 -19.86
N SER A 60 -8.32 4.76 -19.01
CA SER A 60 -8.70 3.35 -18.83
C SER A 60 -7.61 2.43 -18.28
N SER A 61 -6.42 2.94 -17.95
CA SER A 61 -5.41 2.16 -17.23
C SER A 61 -5.81 1.96 -15.76
N MET A 62 -5.26 0.92 -15.13
CA MET A 62 -5.45 0.66 -13.70
C MET A 62 -4.22 1.11 -12.93
N ARG A 63 -4.41 1.84 -11.84
CA ARG A 63 -3.33 2.28 -10.94
C ARG A 63 -3.43 1.58 -9.60
N MET A 64 -2.31 1.03 -9.14
CA MET A 64 -2.13 0.58 -7.77
C MET A 64 -2.13 1.76 -6.80
N CYS A 65 -2.97 1.69 -5.77
CA CYS A 65 -3.03 2.66 -4.67
C CYS A 65 -3.01 1.90 -3.35
N ILE A 66 -2.24 2.38 -2.37
CA ILE A 66 -2.19 1.79 -1.03
C ILE A 66 -3.17 2.55 -0.14
N ASP A 67 -4.05 1.83 0.56
CA ASP A 67 -5.02 2.43 1.47
C ASP A 67 -4.39 2.70 2.83
N TYR A 68 -3.74 3.87 2.94
CA TYR A 68 -3.12 4.33 4.19
C TYR A 68 -4.10 4.95 5.17
N ARG A 69 -5.42 4.92 4.95
CA ARG A 69 -6.38 5.63 5.83
C ARG A 69 -6.24 5.27 7.31
N GLN A 70 -6.01 4.00 7.64
CA GLN A 70 -5.83 3.59 9.03
C GLN A 70 -4.46 4.02 9.58
N LEU A 71 -3.40 3.96 8.78
CA LEU A 71 -2.10 4.49 9.16
C LEU A 71 -2.18 5.98 9.44
N ASN A 72 -2.81 6.75 8.54
CA ASN A 72 -2.93 8.20 8.64
C ASN A 72 -3.66 8.66 9.90
N LYS A 73 -4.64 7.90 10.40
CA LYS A 73 -5.32 8.19 11.68
C LYS A 73 -4.41 8.04 12.90
N ALA A 74 -3.33 7.29 12.77
CA ALA A 74 -2.36 7.05 13.83
C ALA A 74 -1.12 7.93 13.71
N ILE A 75 -1.02 8.74 12.66
CA ILE A 75 0.04 9.75 12.53
C ILE A 75 -0.26 10.86 13.52
N ASN A 76 0.77 11.35 14.22
CA ASN A 76 0.66 12.56 15.03
C ASN A 76 0.46 13.75 14.08
N ASP A 77 -0.74 14.31 14.08
CA ASP A 77 -0.93 15.68 13.58
C ASP A 77 -0.24 16.59 14.60
N ALA A 78 0.97 17.05 14.27
CA ALA A 78 1.69 18.02 15.09
C ALA A 78 0.87 19.29 15.36
#